data_AF-A0A9D9ZI43-F1
#
_entry.id   AF-A0A9D9ZI43-F1
#
_cell.length_a   1.000
_cell.length_b   1.000
_cell.length_c   1.000
_cell.angle_alpha   90.00
_cell.angle_beta   90.00
_cell.angle_gamma   90.00
#
_symmetry.space_group_name_H-M   'P 1'
#
loop_
_entity.id
_entity.type
_entity.pdbx_description
1 polymer ?
#
loop_
_entity_poly.entity_id
_entity_poly.type
_entity_poly.pdbx_seq_one_letter_code
_entity_poly.pdbx_strand_id
1 'polypeptide(L)'
;MKKYLFLPILLIVISCTSFNNTFGKLEREKIVEEVTSTIVDLKEATNSNKYEKIEEFFLPTFKNKIIVSNIKQYDLSKLTFIFSEITPVSEVKAKGIMVINYGTESNYYNVTWGKKEIDGQWKISNVAVKK
;
A
#
# COMPACT_ATOMS: atom_id res chain seq x y z
N MET A 1 23.33 29.21 61.93
CA MET A 1 22.41 28.10 62.26
C MET A 1 21.79 27.60 60.97
N LYS A 2 22.03 26.32 60.65
CA LYS A 2 21.48 25.62 59.47
C LYS A 2 19.96 25.50 59.62
N LYS A 3 19.20 25.96 58.62
CA LYS A 3 17.82 25.53 58.37
C LYS A 3 17.74 25.09 56.91
N TYR A 4 17.83 23.79 56.73
CA TYR A 4 17.48 23.12 55.48
C TYR A 4 15.95 22.96 55.40
N LEU A 5 15.51 22.56 54.20
CA LEU A 5 14.23 21.91 53.89
C LEU A 5 13.01 22.88 53.82
N PHE A 6 12.22 22.95 52.75
CA PHE A 6 11.91 21.95 51.73
C PHE A 6 11.59 22.64 50.40
N LEU A 7 12.17 22.10 49.33
CA LEU A 7 11.92 22.42 47.93
C LEU A 7 10.57 21.79 47.52
N PRO A 8 9.55 22.52 47.05
CA PRO A 8 8.54 21.89 46.23
C PRO A 8 9.16 21.70 44.85
N ILE A 9 9.66 20.49 44.60
CA ILE A 9 9.91 20.00 43.24
C ILE A 9 8.56 20.15 42.52
N LEU A 10 8.50 21.15 41.63
CA LEU A 10 7.45 21.30 40.67
C LEU A 10 7.48 20.02 39.82
N LEU A 11 6.64 19.05 40.19
CA LEU A 11 6.34 17.88 39.39
C LEU A 11 5.67 18.39 38.12
N ILE A 12 6.48 18.75 37.13
CA ILE A 12 6.06 18.76 35.74
C ILE A 12 5.85 17.29 35.40
N VAL A 13 4.68 16.76 35.77
CA VAL A 13 4.10 15.64 35.04
C VAL A 13 3.77 16.20 33.66
N ILE A 14 4.80 16.27 32.81
CA ILE A 14 4.61 16.12 31.39
C ILE A 14 3.94 14.76 31.31
N SER A 15 2.62 14.76 31.24
CA SER A 15 1.88 13.63 30.75
C SER A 15 2.47 13.40 29.36
N CYS A 16 3.47 12.53 29.27
CA CYS A 16 3.60 11.63 28.15
C CYS A 16 2.28 10.86 28.14
N THR A 17 1.22 11.50 27.66
CA THR A 17 0.26 10.78 26.87
C THR A 17 1.11 10.21 25.75
N SER A 18 1.58 8.98 25.92
CA SER A 18 1.89 8.14 24.78
C SER A 18 0.57 8.14 24.01
N PHE A 19 0.43 9.08 23.08
CA PHE A 19 -0.59 9.05 22.06
C PHE A 19 -0.22 7.82 21.26
N ASN A 20 -0.64 6.67 21.78
CA ASN A 20 -0.52 5.40 21.14
C ASN A 20 -1.56 5.54 20.04
N ASN A 21 -1.12 6.16 18.93
CA ASN A 21 -1.84 6.30 17.68
C ASN A 21 -2.07 4.87 17.23
N THR A 22 -3.10 4.26 17.81
CA THR A 22 -3.58 2.95 17.48
C THR A 22 -4.19 3.20 16.12
N PHE A 23 -3.38 3.07 15.07
CA PHE A 23 -3.80 3.11 13.67
C PHE A 23 -5.19 2.51 13.61
N GLY A 24 -6.20 3.35 13.48
CA GLY A 24 -7.52 3.07 14.00
C GLY A 24 -8.29 2.22 13.02
N LYS A 25 -9.42 1.68 13.49
CA LYS A 25 -10.30 0.88 12.64
C LYS A 25 -10.80 1.71 11.44
N LEU A 26 -11.18 2.96 11.67
CA LEU A 26 -11.66 3.86 10.63
C LEU A 26 -10.57 4.20 9.59
N GLU A 27 -9.34 4.50 10.02
CA GLU A 27 -8.26 4.73 9.04
C GLU A 27 -7.97 3.47 8.21
N ARG A 28 -8.01 2.29 8.84
CA ARG A 28 -7.85 1.00 8.13
C ARG A 28 -8.93 0.78 7.08
N GLU A 29 -10.20 0.97 7.44
CA GLU A 29 -11.33 0.79 6.51
C GLU A 29 -11.22 1.74 5.32
N LYS A 30 -10.90 3.02 5.58
CA LYS A 30 -10.66 4.00 4.52
C LYS A 30 -9.53 3.59 3.56
N ILE A 31 -8.42 3.06 4.09
CA ILE A 31 -7.30 2.59 3.25
C ILE A 31 -7.71 1.39 2.41
N VAL A 32 -8.47 0.45 2.97
CA VAL A 32 -8.99 -0.68 2.19
C VAL A 32 -9.87 -0.19 1.05
N GLU A 33 -10.75 0.78 1.30
CA GLU A 33 -11.62 1.38 0.27
C GLU A 33 -10.80 2.08 -0.83
N GLU A 34 -9.86 2.96 -0.47
CA GLU A 34 -9.02 3.71 -1.41
C GLU A 34 -8.16 2.76 -2.30
N VAL A 35 -7.56 1.74 -1.69
CA VAL A 35 -6.76 0.74 -2.43
C VAL A 35 -7.66 -0.12 -3.32
N THR A 36 -8.86 -0.48 -2.85
CA THR A 36 -9.83 -1.26 -3.65
C THR A 36 -10.30 -0.47 -4.86
N SER A 37 -10.57 0.84 -4.72
CA SER A 37 -10.88 1.71 -5.85
C SER A 37 -9.75 1.71 -6.89
N THR A 38 -8.49 1.84 -6.43
CA THR A 38 -7.31 1.79 -7.31
C THR A 38 -7.21 0.45 -8.05
N ILE A 39 -7.56 -0.66 -7.39
CA ILE A 39 -7.58 -2.00 -8.00
C ILE A 39 -8.65 -2.09 -9.10
N VAL A 40 -9.83 -1.50 -8.89
CA VAL A 40 -10.90 -1.47 -9.90
C VAL A 40 -10.41 -0.75 -11.15
N ASP A 41 -9.80 0.43 -10.99
CA ASP A 41 -9.28 1.23 -12.10
C ASP A 41 -8.18 0.49 -12.88
N LEU A 42 -7.28 -0.22 -12.16
CA LEU A 42 -6.24 -1.04 -12.77
C LEU A 42 -6.84 -2.18 -13.61
N LYS A 43 -7.88 -2.86 -13.09
CA LYS A 43 -8.58 -3.93 -13.82
C LYS A 43 -9.27 -3.38 -15.07
N GLU A 44 -9.92 -2.22 -14.97
CA GLU A 44 -10.55 -1.58 -16.13
C GLU A 44 -9.53 -1.19 -17.21
N ALA A 45 -8.40 -0.60 -16.80
CA ALA A 45 -7.31 -0.26 -17.72
C ALA A 45 -6.74 -1.49 -18.43
N THR A 46 -6.60 -2.61 -17.69
CA THR A 46 -6.16 -3.90 -18.24
C THR A 46 -7.17 -4.45 -19.25
N ASN A 47 -8.44 -4.54 -18.87
CA ASN A 47 -9.50 -5.05 -19.75
C ASN A 47 -9.69 -4.21 -21.01
N SER A 48 -9.39 -2.91 -20.94
CA SER A 48 -9.43 -1.98 -22.07
C SER A 48 -8.16 -1.99 -22.94
N ASN A 49 -7.19 -2.86 -22.67
CA ASN A 49 -5.89 -2.89 -23.35
C ASN A 49 -5.14 -1.54 -23.32
N LYS A 50 -5.31 -0.73 -22.28
CA LYS A 50 -4.68 0.60 -22.16
C LYS A 50 -3.28 0.45 -21.54
N TYR A 51 -2.32 -0.04 -22.32
CA TYR A 51 -0.94 -0.33 -21.89
C TYR A 51 -0.24 0.84 -21.18
N GLU A 52 -0.43 2.06 -21.66
CA GLU A 52 0.19 3.27 -21.07
C GLU A 52 -0.35 3.54 -19.66
N LYS A 53 -1.64 3.28 -19.43
CA LYS A 53 -2.28 3.51 -18.13
C LYS A 53 -1.85 2.50 -17.08
N ILE A 54 -1.49 1.27 -17.46
CA ILE A 54 -1.06 0.25 -16.49
C ILE A 54 0.18 0.72 -15.71
N GLU A 55 1.12 1.40 -16.37
CA GLU A 55 2.34 1.90 -15.72
C GLU A 55 2.04 2.91 -14.61
N GLU A 56 0.95 3.68 -14.75
CA GLU A 56 0.58 4.70 -13.78
C GLU A 56 0.21 4.12 -12.41
N PHE A 57 -0.22 2.87 -12.34
CA PHE A 57 -0.55 2.17 -11.10
C PHE A 57 0.69 1.68 -10.34
N PHE A 58 1.89 1.74 -10.94
CA PHE A 58 3.12 1.29 -10.32
C PHE A 58 4.02 2.49 -9.99
N LEU A 59 4.69 2.46 -8.83
CA LEU A 59 5.79 3.40 -8.60
C LEU A 59 6.95 3.07 -9.57
N PRO A 60 7.68 4.09 -10.08
CA PRO A 60 8.66 3.94 -11.15
C PRO A 60 10.00 3.35 -10.65
N THR A 61 9.94 2.27 -9.86
CA THR A 61 11.12 1.53 -9.38
C THR A 61 11.62 0.57 -10.46
N PHE A 62 12.91 0.24 -10.44
CA PHE A 62 13.51 -0.70 -11.40
C PHE A 62 12.78 -2.05 -11.44
N LYS A 63 12.45 -2.61 -10.27
CA LYS A 63 11.75 -3.89 -10.16
C LYS A 63 10.34 -3.83 -10.73
N ASN A 64 9.60 -2.75 -10.45
CA ASN A 64 8.25 -2.59 -10.98
C ASN A 64 8.28 -2.42 -12.51
N LYS A 65 9.26 -1.67 -13.05
CA LYS A 65 9.44 -1.54 -14.49
C LYS A 65 9.61 -2.89 -15.18
N ILE A 66 10.46 -3.77 -14.64
CA ILE A 66 10.64 -5.14 -15.17
C ILE A 66 9.31 -5.90 -15.19
N ILE A 67 8.55 -5.84 -14.11
CA ILE A 67 7.27 -6.57 -14.00
C ILE A 67 6.24 -6.02 -14.98
N VAL A 68 6.12 -4.70 -15.10
CA VAL A 68 5.22 -4.09 -16.07
C VAL A 68 5.65 -4.42 -17.49
N SER A 69 6.95 -4.35 -17.82
CA SER A 69 7.46 -4.77 -19.12
C SER A 69 7.12 -6.23 -19.45
N ASN A 70 7.21 -7.14 -18.48
CA ASN A 70 6.80 -8.53 -18.66
C ASN A 70 5.28 -8.66 -18.89
N ILE A 71 4.46 -7.95 -18.10
CA ILE A 71 2.99 -7.93 -18.28
C ILE A 71 2.62 -7.44 -19.69
N LYS A 72 3.30 -6.39 -20.19
CA LYS A 72 3.06 -5.80 -21.52
C LYS A 72 3.42 -6.71 -22.70
N GLN A 73 4.15 -7.81 -22.49
CA GLN A 73 4.43 -8.79 -23.53
C GLN A 73 3.20 -9.67 -23.83
N TYR A 74 2.23 -9.72 -22.92
CA TYR A 74 0.98 -10.46 -23.10
C TYR A 74 -0.12 -9.58 -23.67
N ASP A 75 -1.08 -10.20 -24.35
CA ASP A 75 -2.36 -9.59 -24.66
C ASP A 75 -3.15 -9.37 -23.36
N LEU A 76 -3.21 -8.12 -22.90
CA LEU A 76 -3.79 -7.77 -21.59
C LEU A 76 -5.26 -8.17 -21.46
N SER A 77 -6.01 -8.21 -22.56
CA SER A 77 -7.42 -8.66 -22.57
C SER A 77 -7.57 -10.12 -22.18
N LYS A 78 -6.48 -10.90 -22.25
CA LYS A 78 -6.41 -12.30 -21.82
C LYS A 78 -5.83 -12.46 -20.42
N LEU A 79 -5.33 -11.37 -19.82
CA LEU A 79 -4.86 -11.37 -18.44
C LEU A 79 -6.01 -11.11 -17.48
N THR A 80 -6.13 -11.95 -16.46
CA THR A 80 -7.04 -11.67 -15.35
C THR A 80 -6.25 -11.36 -14.09
N PHE A 81 -6.47 -10.16 -13.55
CA PHE A 81 -5.90 -9.74 -12.28
C PHE A 81 -6.87 -10.04 -11.13
N ILE A 82 -6.42 -10.82 -10.15
CA ILE A 82 -7.16 -11.12 -8.93
C ILE A 82 -6.35 -10.59 -7.75
N PHE A 83 -7.02 -9.94 -6.80
CA PHE A 83 -6.38 -9.42 -5.60
C PHE A 83 -7.02 -10.05 -4.38
N SER A 84 -6.20 -10.35 -3.37
CA SER A 84 -6.70 -10.74 -2.04
C SER A 84 -7.27 -9.53 -1.30
N GLU A 85 -7.84 -9.80 -0.13
CA GLU A 85 -8.09 -8.76 0.87
C GLU A 85 -6.82 -7.93 1.14
N ILE A 86 -7.06 -6.63 1.35
CA ILE A 86 -6.01 -5.66 1.64
C ILE A 86 -5.78 -5.61 3.14
N THR A 87 -4.52 -5.69 3.53
CA THR A 87 -4.07 -5.54 4.92
C THR A 87 -3.36 -4.19 5.07
N PRO A 88 -4.02 -3.16 5.61
CA PRO A 88 -3.36 -1.90 5.91
C PRO A 88 -2.27 -2.10 6.98
N VAL A 89 -1.09 -1.54 6.74
CA VAL A 89 0.08 -1.62 7.63
C VAL A 89 0.33 -0.30 8.34
N SER A 90 0.05 0.81 7.65
CA SER A 90 0.12 2.18 8.16
C SER A 90 -0.73 3.09 7.28
N GLU A 91 -0.86 4.37 7.62
CA GLU A 91 -1.60 5.37 6.84
C GLU A 91 -1.19 5.47 5.37
N VAL A 92 0.08 5.17 5.08
CA VAL A 92 0.67 5.27 3.72
C VAL A 92 1.08 3.93 3.12
N LYS A 93 0.77 2.80 3.78
CA LYS A 93 1.23 1.48 3.35
C LYS A 93 0.20 0.40 3.58
N ALA A 94 -0.03 -0.43 2.56
CA ALA A 94 -0.86 -1.63 2.66
C ALA A 94 -0.22 -2.81 1.95
N LYS A 95 -0.66 -4.02 2.27
CA LYS A 95 -0.19 -5.28 1.66
C LYS A 95 -1.35 -6.09 1.13
N GLY A 96 -1.06 -6.95 0.18
CA GLY A 96 -2.00 -7.94 -0.33
C GLY A 96 -1.29 -8.94 -1.25
N ILE A 97 -2.07 -9.80 -1.87
CA ILE A 97 -1.62 -10.74 -2.88
C ILE A 97 -2.28 -10.34 -4.20
N MET A 98 -1.50 -10.35 -5.27
CA MET A 98 -1.99 -10.24 -6.65
C MET A 98 -1.70 -11.56 -7.37
N VAL A 99 -2.71 -12.05 -8.07
CA VAL A 99 -2.61 -13.19 -8.97
C VAL A 99 -2.86 -12.70 -10.37
N ILE A 100 -1.95 -13.03 -11.29
CA ILE A 100 -2.11 -12.75 -12.71
C ILE A 100 -2.30 -14.09 -13.41
N ASN A 101 -3.48 -14.30 -13.98
CA ASN A 101 -3.78 -15.48 -14.77
C ASN A 101 -3.61 -15.18 -16.26
N TYR A 102 -2.98 -16.10 -16.99
CA TYR A 102 -2.91 -16.10 -18.44
C TYR A 102 -3.18 -17.52 -18.96
N GLY A 103 -4.34 -17.74 -19.58
CA GLY A 103 -4.77 -19.09 -19.95
C GLY A 103 -4.89 -19.98 -18.70
N THR A 104 -4.09 -21.05 -18.66
CA THR A 104 -4.03 -22.00 -17.54
C THR A 104 -2.94 -21.70 -16.52
N GLU A 105 -2.11 -20.68 -16.76
CA GLU A 105 -1.00 -20.31 -15.88
C GLU A 105 -1.43 -19.23 -14.89
N SER A 106 -1.02 -19.39 -13.63
CA SER A 106 -1.27 -18.44 -12.55
C SER A 106 0.04 -18.03 -11.89
N ASN A 107 0.33 -16.74 -11.91
CA ASN A 107 1.51 -16.16 -11.26
C ASN A 107 1.09 -15.40 -9.99
N TYR A 108 1.68 -15.77 -8.85
CA TYR A 108 1.35 -15.21 -7.55
C TYR A 108 2.40 -14.21 -7.08
N TYR A 109 1.93 -13.06 -6.61
CA TYR A 109 2.79 -11.98 -6.17
C TYR A 109 2.33 -11.41 -4.83
N ASN A 110 3.28 -11.23 -3.91
CA ASN A 110 3.09 -10.34 -2.78
C ASN A 110 3.19 -8.89 -3.26
N VAL A 111 2.14 -8.10 -3.01
CA VAL A 111 2.06 -6.70 -3.41
C VAL A 111 2.11 -5.81 -2.19
N THR A 112 2.92 -4.75 -2.30
CA THR A 112 2.93 -3.64 -1.34
C THR A 112 2.40 -2.40 -2.03
N TRP A 113 1.35 -1.82 -1.45
CA TRP A 113 0.78 -0.55 -1.86
C TRP A 113 1.43 0.58 -1.04
N GLY A 114 1.75 1.68 -1.70
CA GLY A 114 2.26 2.90 -1.09
C GLY A 114 1.43 4.10 -1.53
N LYS A 115 1.09 4.97 -0.58
CA LYS A 115 0.43 6.25 -0.86
C LYS A 115 1.48 7.27 -1.27
N LYS A 116 1.30 7.91 -2.43
CA LYS A 116 2.21 8.95 -2.91
C LYS A 116 1.94 10.26 -2.17
N GLU A 117 2.97 10.86 -1.62
CA GLU A 117 2.84 12.07 -0.78
C GLU A 117 2.32 13.30 -1.56
N ILE A 118 2.58 13.36 -2.86
CA ILE A 118 2.30 14.55 -3.69
C ILE A 118 0.83 14.66 -4.09
N ASP A 119 0.18 13.55 -4.43
CA ASP A 119 -1.20 13.51 -4.96
C ASP A 119 -2.14 12.61 -4.16
N GLY A 120 -1.64 11.98 -3.09
CA GLY A 120 -2.41 11.08 -2.24
C GLY A 120 -2.82 9.77 -2.93
N GLN A 121 -2.36 9.48 -4.14
CA GLN A 121 -2.77 8.29 -4.88
C GLN A 121 -2.07 7.03 -4.35
N TRP A 122 -2.81 5.93 -4.27
CA TRP A 122 -2.24 4.63 -3.99
C TRP A 122 -1.63 4.02 -5.23
N LYS A 123 -0.42 3.50 -5.10
CA LYS A 123 0.30 2.82 -6.18
C LYS A 123 0.96 1.56 -5.67
N ILE A 124 1.19 0.62 -6.57
CA ILE A 124 2.00 -0.57 -6.32
C ILE A 124 3.45 -0.11 -6.16
N SER A 125 3.93 -0.14 -4.91
CA SER A 125 5.29 0.26 -4.57
C SER A 125 6.30 -0.86 -4.79
N ASN A 126 5.88 -2.11 -4.57
CA ASN A 126 6.71 -3.29 -4.79
C ASN A 126 5.84 -4.51 -5.08
N VAL A 127 6.32 -5.35 -5.99
CA VAL A 127 5.75 -6.66 -6.31
C VAL A 127 6.85 -7.70 -6.14
N ALA A 128 6.60 -8.77 -5.40
CA ALA A 128 7.56 -9.86 -5.19
C ALA A 128 6.88 -11.20 -5.48
N VAL A 129 7.54 -12.07 -6.25
CA VAL A 129 7.03 -13.43 -6.50
C VAL A 129 6.78 -14.14 -5.17
N LYS A 130 5.59 -14.70 -5.02
CA LYS A 130 5.26 -15.56 -3.90
C LYS A 130 5.78 -16.95 -4.24
N LYS A 131 6.88 -17.35 -3.60
CA LYS A 131 7.42 -18.72 -3.68
C LYS A 131 6.52 -19.68 -2.92
#